data_AF-A1WFC9-F1
#
_entry.id   AF-A1WFC9-F1
#
_cell.length_a   1.000
_cell.length_b   1.000
_cell.length_c   1.000
_cell.angle_alpha   90.00
_cell.angle_beta   90.00
_cell.angle_gamma   90.00
#
_symmetry.space_group_name_H-M   'P 1'
#
loop_
_entity.id
_entity.type
_entity.pdbx_description
1 polymer ?
#
loop_
_entity_poly.entity_id
_entity_poly.type
_entity_poly.pdbx_seq_one_letter_code
_entity_poly.pdbx_strand_id
1 'polypeptide(L)'
;MALAACASQPPVPDWQINAHGAAQKAIEAYLSGDARVEQLEWERSRAEIARTGRPELLARLELLRCAAQLASLVLQACDRFEALRPDAAAPEQAYADYLAGRLPPAHAALLPPAQRKLAATGDARALADIADPLSRLVAAGVLLRTGRASPALITLASDTASAQGWRRPLLAWLLLQLQRAEAAGDAEAAAALHRRITIVGQGAALR
;
A
#
# COMPACT_ATOMS: atom_id res chain seq x y z
N MET A 1 -4.99 -48.53 25.82
CA MET A 1 -5.08 -47.65 24.64
C MET A 1 -6.12 -46.59 24.93
N ALA A 2 -5.70 -45.37 25.26
CA ALA A 2 -6.59 -44.22 25.38
C ALA A 2 -6.38 -43.34 24.14
N LEU A 3 -7.39 -43.27 23.27
CA LEU A 3 -7.45 -42.33 22.17
C LEU A 3 -7.85 -40.97 22.75
N ALA A 4 -6.87 -40.11 23.00
CA ALA A 4 -7.13 -38.70 23.27
C ALA A 4 -7.67 -38.06 21.99
N ALA A 5 -8.93 -37.63 22.02
CA ALA A 5 -9.58 -36.91 20.95
C ALA A 5 -8.81 -35.63 20.64
N CYS A 6 -8.36 -35.50 19.39
CA CYS A 6 -7.79 -34.27 18.86
C CYS A 6 -8.81 -33.13 19.01
N ALA A 7 -8.39 -32.06 19.67
CA ALA A 7 -9.16 -30.85 19.86
C ALA A 7 -9.60 -30.27 18.50
N SER A 8 -10.91 -30.19 18.26
CA SER A 8 -11.46 -29.37 17.18
C SER A 8 -11.47 -27.92 17.64
N GLN A 9 -10.60 -27.11 17.05
CA GLN A 9 -10.61 -25.66 17.25
C GLN A 9 -11.94 -25.11 16.68
N PRO A 10 -12.63 -24.19 17.39
CA PRO A 10 -13.89 -23.64 16.90
C PRO A 10 -13.68 -22.93 15.55
N PRO A 11 -14.66 -23.00 14.63
CA PRO A 11 -14.54 -22.39 13.30
C PRO A 11 -14.33 -20.87 13.41
N VAL A 12 -13.59 -20.32 12.47
CA VAL A 12 -13.38 -18.86 12.37
C VAL A 12 -14.74 -18.19 12.11
N PRO A 13 -15.12 -17.14 12.87
CA PRO A 13 -16.38 -16.44 12.65
C PRO A 13 -16.48 -15.81 11.24
N ASP A 14 -17.67 -15.88 10.64
CA ASP A 14 -17.92 -15.40 9.26
C ASP A 14 -17.49 -13.95 9.02
N TRP A 15 -17.66 -13.07 10.01
CA TRP A 15 -17.25 -11.66 9.89
C TRP A 15 -15.77 -11.50 9.58
N GLN A 16 -14.90 -12.39 10.10
CA GLN A 16 -13.45 -12.33 9.83
C GLN A 16 -13.15 -12.67 8.38
N ILE A 17 -13.79 -13.72 7.86
CA ILE A 17 -13.64 -14.18 6.48
C ILE A 17 -14.15 -13.10 5.52
N ASN A 18 -15.35 -12.57 5.80
CA ASN A 18 -15.98 -11.52 5.00
C ASN A 18 -15.17 -10.23 5.01
N ALA A 19 -14.71 -9.78 6.19
CA ALA A 19 -13.90 -8.57 6.32
C ALA A 19 -12.57 -8.69 5.56
N HIS A 20 -11.88 -9.82 5.70
CA HIS A 20 -10.59 -10.05 5.05
C HIS A 20 -10.73 -10.15 3.53
N GLY A 21 -11.68 -10.95 3.04
CA GLY A 21 -11.93 -11.09 1.60
C GLY A 21 -12.35 -9.77 0.95
N ALA A 22 -13.19 -8.98 1.63
CA ALA A 22 -13.56 -7.65 1.16
C ALA A 22 -12.36 -6.68 1.14
N ALA A 23 -11.53 -6.68 2.18
CA ALA A 23 -10.32 -5.85 2.20
C ALA A 23 -9.36 -6.18 1.05
N GLN A 24 -9.14 -7.46 0.76
CA GLN A 24 -8.28 -7.90 -0.36
C GLN A 24 -8.83 -7.42 -1.71
N LYS A 25 -10.13 -7.60 -1.95
CA LYS A 25 -10.79 -7.12 -3.17
C LYS A 25 -10.74 -5.61 -3.29
N ALA A 26 -10.90 -4.89 -2.18
CA ALA A 26 -10.84 -3.43 -2.17
C ALA A 26 -9.44 -2.92 -2.57
N ILE A 27 -8.38 -3.57 -2.11
CA ILE A 27 -6.99 -3.26 -2.51
C ILE A 27 -6.78 -3.56 -4.00
N GLU A 28 -7.19 -4.73 -4.47
CA GLU A 28 -7.04 -5.11 -5.88
C GLU A 28 -7.80 -4.15 -6.81
N ALA A 29 -9.04 -3.82 -6.45
CA ALA A 29 -9.85 -2.84 -7.16
C ALA A 29 -9.23 -1.45 -7.11
N TYR A 30 -8.70 -1.02 -5.96
CA TYR A 30 -7.96 0.24 -5.83
C TYR A 30 -6.76 0.28 -6.78
N LEU A 31 -5.88 -0.73 -6.74
CA LEU A 31 -4.63 -0.76 -7.51
C LEU A 31 -4.88 -0.86 -9.03
N SER A 32 -5.90 -1.62 -9.43
CA SER A 32 -6.34 -1.72 -10.85
C SER A 32 -7.18 -0.51 -11.30
N GLY A 33 -7.68 0.28 -10.36
CA GLY A 33 -8.44 1.51 -10.58
C GLY A 33 -9.93 1.30 -10.85
N ASP A 34 -10.53 0.20 -10.38
CA ASP A 34 -11.99 0.02 -10.36
C ASP A 34 -12.57 0.72 -9.12
N ALA A 35 -12.94 2.00 -9.28
CA ALA A 35 -13.42 2.83 -8.17
C ALA A 35 -14.74 2.32 -7.54
N ARG A 36 -15.60 1.68 -8.34
CA ARG A 36 -16.90 1.18 -7.89
C ARG A 36 -16.72 -0.05 -7.00
N VAL A 37 -15.91 -1.02 -7.43
CA VAL A 37 -15.59 -2.21 -6.61
C VAL A 37 -14.77 -1.80 -5.40
N GLU A 38 -13.81 -0.89 -5.56
CA GLU A 38 -13.01 -0.32 -4.46
C GLU A 38 -13.93 0.18 -3.33
N GLN A 39 -14.86 1.08 -3.65
CA GLN A 39 -15.74 1.69 -2.64
C GLN A 39 -16.60 0.64 -1.94
N LEU A 40 -17.26 -0.22 -2.72
CA LEU A 40 -18.14 -1.26 -2.21
C LEU A 40 -17.42 -2.19 -1.23
N GLU A 41 -16.23 -2.66 -1.59
CA GLU A 41 -15.50 -3.65 -0.81
C GLU A 41 -14.82 -3.03 0.43
N TRP A 42 -14.41 -1.75 0.37
CA TRP A 42 -13.98 -1.02 1.57
C TRP A 42 -15.13 -0.84 2.57
N GLU A 43 -16.31 -0.43 2.10
CA GLU A 43 -17.50 -0.28 2.94
C GLU A 43 -17.92 -1.61 3.55
N ARG A 44 -17.90 -2.69 2.77
CA ARG A 44 -18.18 -4.04 3.25
C ARG A 44 -17.21 -4.48 4.34
N SER A 45 -15.91 -4.38 4.10
CA SER A 45 -14.89 -4.78 5.08
C SER A 45 -15.04 -4.01 6.39
N ARG A 46 -15.26 -2.69 6.29
CA ARG A 46 -15.51 -1.82 7.44
C ARG A 46 -16.78 -2.22 8.19
N ALA A 47 -17.88 -2.52 7.49
CA ALA A 47 -19.14 -2.90 8.12
C ALA A 47 -19.02 -4.21 8.92
N GLU A 48 -18.34 -5.21 8.38
CA GLU A 48 -18.09 -6.49 9.07
C GLU A 48 -17.30 -6.29 10.37
N ILE A 49 -16.24 -5.47 10.33
CA ILE A 49 -15.44 -5.17 11.54
C ILE A 49 -16.24 -4.30 12.51
N ALA A 50 -16.97 -3.28 12.04
CA ALA A 50 -17.70 -2.35 12.89
C ALA A 50 -18.75 -3.05 13.77
N ARG A 51 -19.37 -4.13 13.28
CA ARG A 51 -20.31 -4.95 14.06
C ARG A 51 -19.69 -5.63 15.28
N THR A 52 -18.36 -5.68 15.36
CA THR A 52 -17.63 -6.25 16.51
C THR A 52 -17.32 -5.22 17.59
N GLY A 53 -17.46 -3.92 17.31
CA GLY A 53 -17.10 -2.85 18.24
C GLY A 53 -15.59 -2.76 18.57
N ARG A 54 -14.73 -3.28 17.69
CA ARG A 54 -13.27 -3.36 17.89
C ARG A 54 -12.51 -2.26 17.11
N PRO A 55 -12.23 -1.10 17.72
CA PRO A 55 -11.56 0.01 17.04
C PRO A 55 -10.15 -0.34 16.56
N GLU A 56 -9.43 -1.22 17.25
CA GLU A 56 -8.09 -1.67 16.87
C GLU A 56 -8.07 -2.44 15.54
N LEU A 57 -9.14 -3.17 15.23
CA LEU A 57 -9.30 -3.86 13.95
C LEU A 57 -9.65 -2.89 12.82
N LEU A 58 -10.47 -1.88 13.11
CA LEU A 58 -10.74 -0.80 12.15
C LEU A 58 -9.47 0.01 11.86
N ALA A 59 -8.62 0.25 12.86
CA ALA A 59 -7.36 0.96 12.69
C ALA A 59 -6.45 0.21 11.69
N ARG A 60 -6.34 -1.11 11.82
CA ARG A 60 -5.59 -1.96 10.86
C ARG A 60 -6.15 -1.87 9.44
N LEU A 61 -7.47 -1.89 9.28
CA LEU A 61 -8.12 -1.75 7.98
C LEU A 61 -7.78 -0.40 7.33
N GLU A 62 -7.82 0.69 8.10
CA GLU A 62 -7.50 2.01 7.57
C GLU A 62 -6.02 2.18 7.23
N LEU A 63 -5.11 1.57 7.99
CA LEU A 63 -3.69 1.51 7.63
C LEU A 63 -3.45 0.75 6.33
N LEU A 64 -4.21 -0.32 6.09
CA LEU A 64 -4.13 -1.09 4.85
C LEU A 64 -4.55 -0.24 3.64
N ARG A 65 -5.65 0.51 3.77
CA ARG A 65 -6.10 1.48 2.77
C ARG A 65 -5.06 2.57 2.52
N CYS A 66 -4.50 3.14 3.60
CA CYS A 66 -3.44 4.13 3.52
C CYS A 66 -2.18 3.62 2.81
N ALA A 67 -1.78 2.38 3.08
CA ALA A 67 -0.63 1.77 2.42
C ALA A 67 -0.88 1.64 0.91
N ALA A 68 -2.06 1.16 0.50
CA ALA A 68 -2.43 1.10 -0.92
C ALA A 68 -2.42 2.49 -1.59
N GLN A 69 -2.91 3.51 -0.88
CA GLN A 69 -2.87 4.90 -1.33
C GLN A 69 -1.45 5.42 -1.52
N LEU A 70 -0.57 5.20 -0.55
CA LEU A 70 0.83 5.59 -0.62
C LEU A 70 1.58 4.87 -1.74
N ALA A 71 1.29 3.59 -1.98
CA ALA A 71 1.84 2.82 -3.10
C ALA A 71 1.51 3.45 -4.47
N SER A 72 0.41 4.20 -4.55
CA SER A 72 -0.01 4.98 -5.72
C SER A 72 0.29 6.47 -5.60
N LEU A 73 1.23 6.85 -4.73
CA LEU A 73 1.68 8.22 -4.48
C LEU A 73 0.58 9.20 -4.05
N VAL A 74 -0.50 8.71 -3.44
CA VAL A 74 -1.48 9.56 -2.78
C VAL A 74 -0.93 9.92 -1.40
N LEU A 75 -0.36 11.11 -1.28
CA LEU A 75 0.41 11.53 -0.11
C LEU A 75 -0.40 12.16 1.04
N GLN A 76 -1.73 12.03 1.02
CA GLN A 76 -2.61 12.57 2.05
C GLN A 76 -2.38 11.93 3.43
N ALA A 77 -2.86 12.60 4.48
CA ALA A 77 -2.86 12.07 5.83
C ALA A 77 -3.86 10.91 6.00
N CYS A 78 -3.58 10.02 6.95
CA CYS A 78 -4.41 8.87 7.26
C CYS A 78 -5.53 9.21 8.24
N ASP A 79 -6.34 10.23 7.95
CA ASP A 79 -7.25 10.85 8.93
C ASP A 79 -8.20 9.84 9.61
N ARG A 80 -8.69 8.86 8.86
CA ARG A 80 -9.55 7.79 9.42
C ARG A 80 -8.82 6.89 10.40
N PHE A 81 -7.52 6.64 10.21
CA PHE A 81 -6.68 5.97 11.20
C PHE A 81 -6.37 6.89 12.37
N GLU A 82 -6.05 8.17 12.12
CA GLU A 82 -5.70 9.11 13.20
C GLU A 82 -6.84 9.24 14.23
N ALA A 83 -8.10 9.19 13.78
CA ALA A 83 -9.27 9.14 14.67
C ALA A 83 -9.34 7.87 15.55
N LEU A 84 -8.73 6.76 15.12
CA LEU A 84 -8.67 5.46 15.81
C LEU A 84 -7.33 5.22 16.52
N ARG A 85 -6.38 6.15 16.38
CA ARG A 85 -5.00 6.00 16.87
C ARG A 85 -4.90 5.72 18.38
N PRO A 86 -5.73 6.33 19.26
CA PRO A 86 -5.67 6.04 20.70
C PRO A 86 -5.93 4.57 21.03
N ASP A 87 -6.70 3.86 20.20
CA ASP A 87 -7.06 2.45 20.39
C ASP A 87 -6.14 1.49 19.64
N ALA A 88 -5.23 2.00 18.80
CA ALA A 88 -4.31 1.20 18.01
C ALA A 88 -3.13 0.72 18.88
N ALA A 89 -2.70 -0.53 18.70
CA ALA A 89 -1.51 -1.02 19.37
C ALA A 89 -0.22 -0.40 18.80
N ALA A 90 0.89 -0.54 19.54
CA ALA A 90 2.17 0.09 19.19
C ALA A 90 2.68 -0.22 17.77
N PRO A 91 2.56 -1.45 17.23
CA PRO A 91 2.97 -1.73 15.85
C PRO A 91 2.18 -0.94 14.81
N GLU A 92 0.86 -0.77 15.00
CA GLU A 92 0.00 -0.01 14.10
C GLU A 92 0.31 1.49 14.15
N GLN A 93 0.55 2.04 15.34
CA GLN A 93 0.97 3.43 15.49
C GLN A 93 2.33 3.69 14.80
N ALA A 94 3.30 2.79 15.02
CA ALA A 94 4.61 2.87 14.34
C ALA A 94 4.46 2.75 12.82
N TYR A 95 3.60 1.85 12.33
CA TYR A 95 3.36 1.73 10.90
C TYR A 95 2.72 2.99 10.31
N ALA A 96 1.79 3.63 11.03
CA ALA A 96 1.23 4.91 10.61
C ALA A 96 2.30 6.01 10.49
N ASP A 97 3.19 6.12 11.48
CA ASP A 97 4.30 7.07 11.46
C ASP A 97 5.29 6.77 10.33
N TYR A 98 5.50 5.49 10.02
CA TYR A 98 6.28 5.05 8.87
C TYR A 98 5.65 5.49 7.55
N LEU A 99 4.35 5.25 7.34
CA LEU A 99 3.63 5.69 6.14
C LEU A 99 3.64 7.23 5.99
N ALA A 100 3.62 7.95 7.11
CA ALA A 100 3.74 9.40 7.17
C ALA A 100 5.18 9.91 6.99
N GLY A 101 6.19 9.04 6.97
CA GLY A 101 7.61 9.42 6.86
C GLY A 101 8.18 10.06 8.14
N ARG A 102 7.57 9.79 9.30
CA ARG A 102 7.89 10.39 10.62
C ARG A 102 8.31 9.35 11.66
N LEU A 103 8.58 8.11 11.26
CA LEU A 103 8.94 7.02 12.19
C LEU A 103 10.21 7.34 12.98
N PRO A 104 10.17 7.34 14.32
CA PRO A 104 11.37 7.41 15.15
C PRO A 104 12.26 6.17 14.94
N PRO A 105 13.61 6.31 14.90
CA PRO A 105 14.52 5.16 14.74
C PRO A 105 14.30 4.05 15.78
N ALA A 106 13.95 4.43 17.02
CA ALA A 106 13.65 3.49 18.11
C ALA A 106 12.47 2.56 17.82
N HIS A 107 11.55 2.95 16.92
CA HIS A 107 10.35 2.18 16.58
C HIS A 107 10.53 1.34 15.31
N ALA A 108 11.71 1.35 14.67
CA ALA A 108 11.95 0.57 13.45
C ALA A 108 11.73 -0.93 13.64
N ALA A 109 11.98 -1.47 14.84
CA ALA A 109 11.76 -2.87 15.17
C ALA A 109 10.27 -3.27 15.20
N LEU A 110 9.35 -2.30 15.35
CA LEU A 110 7.90 -2.53 15.37
C LEU A 110 7.31 -2.70 13.96
N LEU A 111 8.06 -2.38 12.92
CA LEU A 111 7.57 -2.48 11.55
C LEU A 111 7.42 -3.94 11.08
N PRO A 112 6.53 -4.18 10.09
CA PRO A 112 6.50 -5.44 9.36
C PRO A 112 7.89 -5.81 8.84
N PRO A 113 8.27 -7.11 8.84
CA PRO A 113 9.62 -7.56 8.46
C PRO A 113 10.12 -6.97 7.14
N ALA A 114 9.24 -6.90 6.14
CA ALA A 114 9.53 -6.33 4.82
C ALA A 114 10.02 -4.87 4.87
N GLN A 115 9.57 -4.08 5.85
CA GLN A 115 9.83 -2.65 5.93
C GLN A 115 11.00 -2.29 6.87
N ARG A 116 11.40 -3.20 7.78
CA ARG A 116 12.45 -2.92 8.78
C ARG A 116 13.80 -2.58 8.14
N LYS A 117 14.24 -3.36 7.15
CA LYS A 117 15.54 -3.19 6.50
C LYS A 117 15.64 -1.83 5.82
N LEU A 118 14.56 -1.39 5.18
CA LEU A 118 14.54 -0.11 4.47
C LEU A 118 14.39 1.09 5.40
N ALA A 119 13.65 0.95 6.50
CA ALA A 119 13.54 2.00 7.51
C ALA A 119 14.90 2.36 8.12
N ALA A 120 15.81 1.39 8.25
CA ALA A 120 17.15 1.60 8.80
C ALA A 120 18.14 2.23 7.81
N THR A 121 18.12 1.85 6.52
CA THR A 121 19.17 2.22 5.57
C THR A 121 18.75 3.28 4.55
N GLY A 122 17.48 3.30 4.16
CA GLY A 122 17.02 4.12 3.03
C GLY A 122 17.57 3.71 1.66
N ASP A 123 18.23 2.55 1.54
CA ASP A 123 18.90 2.12 0.31
C ASP A 123 17.91 1.55 -0.71
N ALA A 124 17.91 2.09 -1.93
CA ALA A 124 17.13 1.59 -3.06
C ALA A 124 17.42 0.12 -3.42
N ARG A 125 18.62 -0.40 -3.13
CA ARG A 125 18.93 -1.83 -3.36
C ARG A 125 18.15 -2.74 -2.44
N ALA A 126 17.92 -2.33 -1.18
CA ALA A 126 17.11 -3.09 -0.23
C ALA A 126 15.63 -3.13 -0.61
N LEU A 127 15.17 -2.24 -1.50
CA LEU A 127 13.82 -2.25 -2.04
C LEU A 127 13.57 -3.47 -2.93
N ALA A 128 14.56 -3.88 -3.73
CA ALA A 128 14.43 -5.02 -4.64
C ALA A 128 14.27 -6.35 -3.89
N ASP A 129 14.82 -6.45 -2.68
CA ASP A 129 14.73 -7.64 -1.81
C ASP A 129 13.32 -7.86 -1.22
N ILE A 130 12.44 -6.85 -1.27
CA ILE A 130 11.07 -6.98 -0.79
C ILE A 130 10.27 -7.82 -1.78
N ALA A 131 9.92 -9.04 -1.40
CA ALA A 131 9.22 -10.00 -2.26
C ALA A 131 7.79 -9.56 -2.61
N ASP A 132 7.02 -9.09 -1.62
CA ASP A 132 5.65 -8.62 -1.81
C ASP A 132 5.62 -7.30 -2.62
N PRO A 133 5.01 -7.28 -3.83
CA PRO A 133 5.02 -6.10 -4.70
C PRO A 133 4.35 -4.87 -4.07
N LEU A 134 3.26 -5.06 -3.30
CA LEU A 134 2.58 -3.95 -2.65
C LEU A 134 3.46 -3.34 -1.56
N SER A 135 4.05 -4.17 -0.69
CA SER A 135 5.00 -3.73 0.32
C SER A 135 6.18 -2.99 -0.29
N ARG A 136 6.67 -3.45 -1.46
CA ARG A 136 7.73 -2.76 -2.21
C ARG A 136 7.28 -1.36 -2.64
N LEU A 137 6.10 -1.21 -3.23
CA LEU A 137 5.58 0.11 -3.63
C LEU A 137 5.33 1.04 -2.44
N VAL A 138 4.82 0.52 -1.32
CA VAL A 138 4.66 1.29 -0.07
C VAL A 138 6.00 1.85 0.37
N ALA A 139 7.03 1.01 0.39
CA ALA A 139 8.37 1.40 0.82
C ALA A 139 8.99 2.45 -0.11
N ALA A 140 8.80 2.28 -1.43
CA ALA A 140 9.17 3.27 -2.43
C ALA A 140 8.46 4.62 -2.20
N GLY A 141 7.16 4.59 -1.88
CA GLY A 141 6.36 5.78 -1.56
C GLY A 141 6.85 6.49 -0.30
N VAL A 142 7.24 5.77 0.75
CA VAL A 142 7.87 6.35 1.96
C VAL A 142 9.20 7.02 1.63
N LEU A 143 10.04 6.38 0.81
CA LEU A 143 11.31 6.98 0.38
C LEU A 143 11.10 8.24 -0.46
N LEU A 144 10.09 8.26 -1.33
CA LEU A 144 9.72 9.48 -2.06
C LEU A 144 9.25 10.57 -1.11
N ARG A 145 8.33 10.26 -0.19
CA ARG A 145 7.79 11.22 0.81
C ARG A 145 8.89 11.83 1.66
N THR A 146 9.93 11.05 2.00
CA THR A 146 11.06 11.50 2.82
C THR A 146 12.22 12.09 2.00
N GLY A 147 12.03 12.36 0.71
CA GLY A 147 13.04 12.99 -0.14
C GLY A 147 14.23 12.10 -0.52
N ARG A 148 14.13 10.78 -0.34
CA ARG A 148 15.19 9.79 -0.56
C ARG A 148 15.00 8.95 -1.82
N ALA A 149 14.04 9.29 -2.69
CA ALA A 149 13.78 8.55 -3.92
C ALA A 149 14.80 8.86 -5.03
N SER A 150 15.72 7.92 -5.26
CA SER A 150 16.63 7.93 -6.41
C SER A 150 15.92 7.61 -7.74
N PRO A 151 16.50 7.96 -8.90
CA PRO A 151 15.95 7.57 -10.21
C PRO A 151 15.75 6.05 -10.35
N ALA A 152 16.72 5.25 -9.91
CA ALA A 152 16.64 3.79 -9.98
C ALA A 152 15.47 3.22 -9.16
N LEU A 153 15.20 3.81 -7.99
CA LEU A 153 14.04 3.43 -7.17
C LEU A 153 12.71 3.68 -7.90
N ILE A 154 12.61 4.82 -8.58
CA ILE A 154 11.39 5.20 -9.31
C ILE A 154 11.15 4.27 -10.49
N THR A 155 12.20 3.92 -11.23
CA THR A 155 12.12 2.92 -12.29
C THR A 155 11.63 1.59 -11.72
N LEU A 156 12.27 1.08 -10.65
CA LEU A 156 11.87 -0.17 -10.00
C LEU A 156 10.42 -0.15 -9.50
N ALA A 157 9.93 0.98 -8.98
CA ALA A 157 8.55 1.13 -8.55
C ALA A 157 7.58 1.07 -9.75
N SER A 158 7.89 1.76 -10.85
CA SER A 158 7.07 1.68 -12.06
C SER A 158 7.06 0.28 -12.68
N ASP A 159 8.19 -0.41 -12.69
CA ASP A 159 8.30 -1.78 -13.21
C ASP A 159 7.54 -2.78 -12.33
N THR A 160 7.60 -2.59 -11.01
CA THR A 160 6.84 -3.38 -10.04
C THR A 160 5.33 -3.23 -10.28
N ALA A 161 4.83 -2.00 -10.43
CA ALA A 161 3.42 -1.76 -10.72
C ALA A 161 3.01 -2.32 -12.09
N SER A 162 3.88 -2.16 -13.10
CA SER A 162 3.66 -2.68 -14.45
C SER A 162 3.56 -4.21 -14.48
N ALA A 163 4.45 -4.91 -13.78
CA ALA A 163 4.48 -6.38 -13.73
C ALA A 163 3.23 -6.98 -13.07
N GLN A 164 2.56 -6.23 -12.19
CA GLN A 164 1.31 -6.64 -11.55
C GLN A 164 0.05 -6.19 -12.31
N GLY A 165 0.20 -5.42 -13.41
CA GLY A 165 -0.95 -4.82 -14.09
C GLY A 165 -1.69 -3.77 -13.25
N TRP A 166 -1.03 -3.18 -12.25
CA TRP A 166 -1.64 -2.21 -11.34
C TRP A 166 -1.63 -0.81 -11.94
N ARG A 167 -2.74 -0.47 -12.56
CA ARG A 167 -2.93 0.78 -13.32
C ARG A 167 -2.70 2.05 -12.52
N ARG A 168 -3.30 2.17 -11.32
CA ARG A 168 -3.21 3.39 -10.51
C ARG A 168 -1.77 3.71 -10.08
N PRO A 169 -1.04 2.81 -9.43
CA PRO A 169 0.34 3.10 -9.08
C PRO A 169 1.22 3.27 -10.32
N LEU A 170 1.02 2.48 -11.38
CA LEU A 170 1.79 2.65 -12.61
C LEU A 170 1.67 4.06 -13.19
N LEU A 171 0.45 4.60 -13.31
CA LEU A 171 0.23 5.96 -13.77
C LEU A 171 0.94 6.99 -12.87
N ALA A 172 0.80 6.86 -11.56
CA ALA A 172 1.41 7.78 -10.61
C ALA A 172 2.94 7.83 -10.75
N TRP A 173 3.59 6.66 -10.83
CA TRP A 173 5.06 6.59 -10.98
C TRP A 173 5.53 7.02 -12.37
N LEU A 174 4.77 6.79 -13.44
CA LEU A 174 5.10 7.28 -14.78
C LEU A 174 4.97 8.80 -14.89
N LEU A 175 3.93 9.39 -14.27
CA LEU A 175 3.76 10.84 -14.23
C LEU A 175 4.90 11.52 -13.46
N LEU A 176 5.36 10.92 -12.36
CA LEU A 176 6.53 11.41 -11.64
C LEU A 176 7.81 11.36 -12.50
N GLN A 177 8.00 10.29 -13.27
CA GLN A 177 9.14 10.19 -14.21
C GLN A 177 9.06 11.26 -15.29
N LEU A 178 7.85 11.48 -15.84
CA LEU A 178 7.62 12.47 -16.89
C LEU A 178 8.01 13.86 -16.40
N GLN A 179 7.50 14.27 -15.23
CA GLN A 179 7.83 15.56 -14.62
C GLN A 179 9.35 15.75 -14.43
N ARG A 180 10.07 14.68 -14.07
CA ARG A 180 11.54 14.73 -13.91
C ARG A 180 12.27 14.83 -15.25
N ALA A 181 11.82 14.11 -16.27
CA ALA A 181 12.39 14.19 -17.61
C ALA A 181 12.20 15.59 -18.22
N GLU A 182 11.00 16.17 -18.07
CA GLU A 182 10.70 17.53 -18.48
C GLU A 182 11.58 18.55 -17.75
N ALA A 183 11.72 18.43 -16.43
CA ALA A 183 12.57 19.29 -15.62
C ALA A 183 14.07 19.17 -15.99
N ALA A 184 14.51 18.02 -16.48
CA ALA A 184 15.86 17.79 -16.97
C ALA A 184 16.07 18.20 -18.44
N GLY A 185 15.01 18.60 -19.15
CA GLY A 185 15.05 18.92 -20.59
C GLY A 185 15.22 17.68 -21.49
N ASP A 186 14.98 16.47 -20.97
CA ASP A 186 15.09 15.23 -21.72
C ASP A 186 13.80 14.96 -22.51
N ALA A 187 13.72 15.60 -23.68
CA ALA A 187 12.55 15.52 -24.56
C ALA A 187 12.27 14.10 -25.08
N GLU A 188 13.32 13.30 -25.29
CA GLU A 188 13.17 11.92 -25.78
C GLU A 188 12.54 11.03 -24.71
N ALA A 189 13.07 11.07 -23.48
CA ALA A 189 12.49 10.35 -22.36
C ALA A 189 11.06 10.80 -22.04
N ALA A 190 10.80 12.11 -22.05
CA ALA A 190 9.45 12.66 -21.85
C ALA A 190 8.46 12.14 -22.89
N ALA A 191 8.83 12.13 -24.18
CA ALA A 191 7.99 11.59 -25.24
C ALA A 191 7.72 10.09 -25.08
N ALA A 192 8.72 9.31 -24.65
CA ALA A 192 8.56 7.88 -24.37
C ALA A 192 7.60 7.63 -23.20
N LEU A 193 7.72 8.40 -22.13
CA LEU A 193 6.86 8.32 -20.96
C LEU A 193 5.41 8.71 -21.28
N HIS A 194 5.20 9.75 -22.08
CA HIS A 194 3.88 10.13 -22.58
C HIS A 194 3.18 8.98 -23.31
N ARG A 195 3.87 8.27 -24.21
CA ARG A 195 3.29 7.11 -24.91
C ARG A 195 2.83 6.03 -23.93
N ARG A 196 3.64 5.72 -22.91
CA ARG A 196 3.28 4.73 -21.87
C ARG A 196 2.07 5.19 -21.06
N ILE A 197 2.03 6.46 -20.64
CA ILE A 197 0.91 7.03 -19.88
C ILE A 197 -0.38 6.96 -20.70
N THR A 198 -0.33 7.30 -21.98
CA THR A 198 -1.49 7.21 -22.89
C THR A 198 -2.01 5.77 -22.99
N ILE A 199 -1.14 4.77 -23.19
CA ILE A 199 -1.53 3.36 -23.24
C ILE A 199 -2.25 2.93 -21.95
N VAL A 200 -1.69 3.28 -20.80
CA VAL A 200 -2.27 2.92 -19.49
C VAL A 200 -3.58 3.68 -19.23
N GLY A 201 -3.68 4.93 -19.70
CA GLY A 201 -4.85 5.79 -19.58
C GLY A 201 -6.03 5.37 -20.45
N GLN A 202 -5.80 4.77 -21.62
CA GLN A 202 -6.87 4.28 -22.51
C GLN A 202 -7.72 3.19 -21.86
N GLY A 203 -7.12 2.34 -21.01
CA GLY A 203 -7.87 1.35 -20.22
C GLY A 203 -8.78 1.95 -19.14
N ALA A 204 -8.61 3.23 -18.78
CA ALA A 204 -9.46 3.97 -17.84
C ALA A 204 -10.80 4.37 -18.43
N ALA A 205 -10.81 4.75 -19.70
CA ALA A 205 -11.98 5.30 -20.38
C ALA A 205 -12.99 4.21 -20.81
N LEU A 206 -12.58 2.94 -20.75
CA LEU A 206 -13.36 1.78 -21.19
C LEU A 206 -14.07 1.03 -20.06
N ARG A 207 -13.95 1.47 -18.80
CA ARG A 207 -14.53 0.83 -17.61
C ARG A 207 -15.31 1.85 -16.79
#